data_AF-A0A521K0Y3-F1
#
_entry.id   AF-A0A521K0Y3-F1
#
_cell.length_a   1.000
_cell.length_b   1.000
_cell.length_c   1.000
_cell.angle_alpha   90.00
_cell.angle_beta   90.00
_cell.angle_gamma   90.00
#
_symmetry.space_group_name_H-M   'P 1'
#
loop_
_entity.id
_entity.type
_entity.pdbx_description
1 polymer ?
#
loop_
_entity_poly.entity_id
_entity_poly.type
_entity_poly.pdbx_seq_one_letter_code
_entity_poly.pdbx_strand_id
1 'polypeptide(L)'
;MTANNKALAQIFVSMADRLATQQANPHRVRAYRRAAESLMELAEDVSVMAERGALQEIPGIGKDLSARIQEFLKTGKIRAYEEMKTPLPPEVAGWATLPGLSDNVIQHLYGRLGIKTLDDLESLVRSHLLRTLPGVTASDEELLTAIQTRRQAAP
;
A
#
# COMPACT_ATOMS: atom_id res chain seq x y z
N MET A 1 -1.53 -16.23 -10.17
CA MET A 1 -1.97 -14.95 -9.58
C MET A 1 -1.33 -13.82 -10.36
N THR A 2 -2.13 -12.90 -10.90
CA THR A 2 -1.64 -11.83 -11.79
C THR A 2 -1.17 -10.61 -11.00
N ALA A 3 -0.43 -9.72 -11.68
CA ALA A 3 0.14 -8.53 -11.05
C ALA A 3 -0.95 -7.56 -10.55
N ASN A 4 -2.02 -7.35 -11.34
CA ASN A 4 -3.12 -6.45 -10.99
C ASN A 4 -3.92 -6.96 -9.79
N ASN A 5 -4.25 -8.25 -9.75
CA ASN A 5 -5.00 -8.86 -8.65
C ASN A 5 -4.26 -8.66 -7.32
N LYS A 6 -2.95 -8.98 -7.33
CA LYS A 6 -2.09 -8.82 -6.15
C LYS A 6 -2.00 -7.35 -5.71
N ALA A 7 -1.80 -6.42 -6.65
CA ALA A 7 -1.70 -5.00 -6.35
C ALA A 7 -3.01 -4.44 -5.75
N LEU A 8 -4.16 -4.73 -6.37
CA LEU A 8 -5.47 -4.30 -5.88
C LEU A 8 -5.81 -4.90 -4.52
N ALA A 9 -5.54 -6.20 -4.32
CA ALA A 9 -5.74 -6.83 -3.03
C ALA A 9 -4.93 -6.15 -1.92
N GLN A 10 -3.65 -5.83 -2.18
CA GLN A 10 -2.80 -5.11 -1.23
C GLN A 10 -3.34 -3.71 -0.91
N ILE A 11 -3.85 -2.97 -1.91
CA ILE A 11 -4.47 -1.66 -1.69
C ILE A 11 -5.74 -1.80 -0.83
N PHE A 12 -6.61 -2.76 -1.12
CA PHE A 12 -7.83 -2.97 -0.35
C PHE A 12 -7.55 -3.44 1.09
N VAL A 13 -6.55 -4.29 1.33
CA VAL A 13 -6.07 -4.61 2.68
C VAL A 13 -5.63 -3.33 3.40
N SER A 14 -4.82 -2.50 2.73
CA SER A 14 -4.32 -1.24 3.30
C SER A 14 -5.45 -0.25 3.62
N MET A 15 -6.46 -0.16 2.76
CA MET A 15 -7.67 0.64 3.00
C MET A 15 -8.44 0.12 4.22
N ALA A 16 -8.66 -1.20 4.32
CA ALA A 16 -9.34 -1.81 5.45
C ALA A 16 -8.62 -1.54 6.78
N ASP A 17 -7.29 -1.65 6.77
CA ASP A 17 -6.45 -1.43 7.95
C ASP A 17 -6.46 0.02 8.42
N ARG A 18 -6.41 0.98 7.49
CA ARG A 18 -6.55 2.42 7.81
C ARG A 18 -7.92 2.72 8.39
N LEU A 19 -8.99 2.22 7.76
CA LEU A 19 -10.36 2.41 8.24
C LEU A 19 -10.59 1.78 9.62
N ALA A 20 -10.01 0.60 9.87
CA ALA A 20 -10.08 -0.05 11.18
C ALA A 20 -9.38 0.77 12.26
N THR A 21 -8.21 1.34 11.95
CA THR A 21 -7.45 2.19 12.89
C THR A 21 -8.21 3.47 13.24
N GLN A 22 -8.95 4.03 12.28
CA GLN A 22 -9.79 5.23 12.47
C GLN A 22 -11.14 4.93 13.16
N GLN A 23 -11.39 3.69 13.61
CA GLN A 23 -12.68 3.24 14.12
C GLN A 23 -13.85 3.57 13.18
N ALA A 24 -13.59 3.57 11.87
CA ALA A 24 -14.58 3.86 10.86
C ALA A 24 -15.61 2.74 10.73
N ASN A 25 -16.60 2.92 9.85
CA ASN A 25 -17.71 1.98 9.68
C ASN A 25 -17.23 0.52 9.50
N PRO A 26 -17.57 -0.41 10.42
CA PRO A 26 -17.14 -1.81 10.37
C PRO A 26 -17.58 -2.55 9.10
N HIS A 27 -18.71 -2.15 8.49
CA HIS A 27 -19.14 -2.74 7.22
C HIS A 27 -18.18 -2.41 6.08
N ARG A 28 -17.63 -1.20 6.04
CA ARG A 28 -16.65 -0.81 5.01
C ARG A 28 -15.34 -1.56 5.18
N VAL A 29 -14.86 -1.70 6.41
CA VAL A 29 -13.66 -2.50 6.73
C VAL A 29 -13.83 -3.93 6.23
N ARG A 30 -14.95 -4.58 6.57
CA ARG A 30 -15.25 -5.95 6.11
C ARG A 30 -15.39 -6.05 4.59
N ALA A 31 -16.00 -5.07 3.94
CA ALA A 31 -16.16 -5.05 2.49
C ALA A 31 -14.79 -5.04 1.78
N TYR A 32 -13.86 -4.17 2.20
CA TYR A 32 -12.51 -4.13 1.63
C TYR A 32 -11.72 -5.42 1.89
N ARG A 33 -11.83 -6.00 3.09
CA ARG A 33 -11.17 -7.30 3.40
C ARG A 33 -11.68 -8.42 2.50
N ARG A 34 -13.00 -8.57 2.38
CA ARG A 34 -13.60 -9.58 1.49
C ARG A 34 -13.23 -9.36 0.04
N ALA A 35 -13.24 -8.12 -0.43
CA ALA A 35 -12.83 -7.80 -1.79
C ALA A 35 -11.36 -8.16 -2.04
N ALA A 36 -10.47 -7.91 -1.08
CA ALA A 36 -9.07 -8.31 -1.19
C ALA A 36 -8.90 -9.84 -1.23
N GLU A 37 -9.61 -10.58 -0.39
CA GLU A 37 -9.64 -12.04 -0.39
C GLU A 37 -10.10 -12.58 -1.75
N SER A 38 -11.23 -12.10 -2.26
CA SER A 38 -11.76 -12.54 -3.55
C SER A 38 -10.86 -12.18 -4.74
N LEU A 39 -10.14 -11.05 -4.69
CA LEU A 39 -9.13 -10.72 -5.71
C LEU A 39 -7.91 -11.64 -5.66
N MET A 40 -7.50 -12.08 -4.47
CA MET A 40 -6.39 -13.03 -4.31
C MET A 40 -6.74 -14.43 -4.81
N GLU A 41 -8.01 -14.84 -4.65
CA GLU A 41 -8.54 -16.13 -5.10
C GLU A 41 -8.93 -16.15 -6.58
N LEU A 42 -9.05 -14.98 -7.22
CA LEU A 42 -9.45 -14.86 -8.62
C LEU A 42 -8.41 -15.51 -9.55
N ALA A 43 -8.87 -16.48 -10.34
CA ALA A 43 -8.02 -17.25 -11.26
C ALA A 43 -7.56 -16.44 -12.49
N GLU A 44 -8.42 -15.56 -13.00
CA GLU A 44 -8.12 -14.67 -14.13
C GLU A 44 -7.73 -13.25 -13.68
N ASP A 45 -7.13 -12.46 -14.57
CA ASP A 45 -6.82 -11.06 -14.26
C ASP A 45 -8.11 -10.25 -14.11
N VAL A 46 -8.17 -9.43 -13.06
CA VAL A 46 -9.27 -8.51 -12.82
C VAL A 46 -9.47 -7.51 -13.97
N SER A 47 -8.44 -7.21 -14.75
CA SER A 47 -8.57 -6.39 -15.96
C SER A 47 -9.45 -7.04 -17.02
N VAL A 48 -9.35 -8.37 -17.19
CA VAL A 48 -10.15 -9.13 -18.15
C VAL A 48 -11.62 -9.15 -17.72
N MET A 49 -11.87 -9.32 -16.41
CA MET A 49 -13.21 -9.19 -15.83
C MET A 49 -13.77 -7.78 -16.01
N ALA A 50 -12.93 -6.74 -15.91
CA ALA A 50 -13.32 -5.35 -16.12
C ALA A 50 -13.73 -5.07 -17.57
N GLU A 51 -12.97 -5.57 -18.54
CA GLU A 51 -13.27 -5.43 -19.97
C GLU A 51 -14.62 -6.05 -20.35
N ARG A 52 -14.97 -7.17 -19.71
CA ARG A 52 -16.25 -7.87 -19.91
C ARG A 52 -17.42 -7.26 -19.12
N GLY A 53 -17.17 -6.27 -18.26
CA GLY A 53 -18.18 -5.70 -17.38
C GLY A 53 -18.61 -6.63 -16.22
N ALA A 54 -17.84 -7.69 -15.95
CA ALA A 54 -18.16 -8.75 -15.00
C ALA A 54 -17.60 -8.52 -13.58
N LEU A 55 -17.08 -7.33 -13.26
CA LEU A 55 -16.48 -7.05 -11.95
C LEU A 55 -17.43 -7.28 -10.77
N GLN A 56 -18.72 -7.07 -10.97
CA GLN A 56 -19.73 -7.25 -9.92
C GLN A 56 -20.13 -8.73 -9.73
N GLU A 57 -19.66 -9.63 -10.60
CA GLU A 57 -19.82 -11.07 -10.42
C GLU A 57 -18.80 -11.64 -9.43
N ILE A 58 -17.72 -10.90 -9.16
CA ILE A 58 -16.72 -11.29 -8.17
C ILE A 58 -17.34 -11.18 -6.77
N PRO A 59 -17.33 -12.26 -5.96
CA PRO A 59 -17.90 -12.24 -4.62
C PRO A 59 -17.35 -11.08 -3.78
N GLY A 60 -18.24 -10.39 -3.06
CA GLY A 60 -17.86 -9.25 -2.22
C GLY A 60 -17.55 -7.94 -2.96
N ILE A 61 -17.57 -7.92 -4.30
CA ILE A 61 -17.34 -6.71 -5.11
C ILE A 61 -18.67 -6.12 -5.59
N GLY A 62 -19.15 -5.11 -4.88
CA GLY A 62 -20.33 -4.33 -5.28
C GLY A 62 -20.01 -3.15 -6.21
N LYS A 63 -21.03 -2.35 -6.55
CA LYS A 63 -20.92 -1.19 -7.45
C LYS A 63 -19.78 -0.22 -7.07
N ASP A 64 -19.68 0.17 -5.80
CA ASP A 64 -18.61 1.08 -5.33
C ASP A 64 -17.21 0.49 -5.51
N LEU A 65 -17.01 -0.77 -5.11
CA LEU A 65 -15.72 -1.45 -5.26
C LEU A 65 -15.36 -1.67 -6.74
N SER A 66 -16.34 -2.02 -7.57
CA SER A 66 -16.13 -2.16 -9.02
C SER A 66 -15.66 -0.85 -9.66
N ALA A 67 -16.20 0.30 -9.24
CA ALA A 67 -15.78 1.60 -9.73
C ALA A 67 -14.34 1.92 -9.32
N ARG A 68 -13.93 1.57 -8.09
CA ARG A 68 -12.56 1.73 -7.61
C ARG A 68 -11.57 0.84 -8.36
N ILE A 69 -11.97 -0.39 -8.69
CA ILE A 69 -11.15 -1.29 -9.51
C ILE A 69 -10.95 -0.71 -10.90
N GLN A 70 -12.01 -0.21 -11.53
CA GLN A 70 -11.89 0.48 -12.83
C GLN A 70 -11.01 1.72 -12.76
N GLU A 71 -11.11 2.50 -11.68
CA GLU A 71 -10.25 3.66 -11.44
C GLU A 71 -8.77 3.25 -11.36
N PHE A 72 -8.47 2.21 -10.58
CA PHE A 72 -7.12 1.66 -10.49
C PHE A 72 -6.60 1.17 -11.83
N LEU A 73 -7.39 0.42 -12.58
CA LEU A 73 -6.97 -0.10 -13.89
C LEU A 73 -6.72 1.02 -14.91
N LYS A 74 -7.42 2.16 -14.79
CA LYS A 74 -7.24 3.31 -15.69
C LYS A 74 -6.09 4.23 -15.29
N THR A 75 -5.87 4.42 -13.98
CA THR A 75 -4.99 5.49 -13.47
C THR A 75 -3.79 4.98 -12.68
N GLY A 76 -3.77 3.69 -12.34
CA GLY A 76 -2.83 3.07 -11.41
C GLY A 76 -3.08 3.44 -9.94
N LYS A 77 -4.12 4.22 -9.62
CA LYS A 77 -4.40 4.74 -8.28
C LYS A 77 -5.88 4.63 -7.92
N ILE A 78 -6.18 4.72 -6.63
CA ILE A 78 -7.55 4.81 -6.11
C ILE A 78 -7.64 6.09 -5.31
N ARG A 79 -8.40 7.08 -5.77
CA ARG A 79 -8.45 8.41 -5.14
C ARG A 79 -8.82 8.35 -3.66
N ALA A 80 -9.78 7.53 -3.27
CA ALA A 80 -10.14 7.41 -1.86
C ALA A 80 -9.03 6.78 -1.01
N TYR A 81 -8.17 5.94 -1.59
CA TYR A 81 -6.99 5.44 -0.89
C TYR A 81 -5.97 6.56 -0.69
N GLU A 82 -5.76 7.39 -1.71
CA GLU A 82 -4.91 8.59 -1.61
C GLU A 82 -5.44 9.57 -0.55
N GLU A 83 -6.76 9.79 -0.48
CA GLU A 83 -7.39 10.65 0.53
C GLU A 83 -7.29 10.09 1.95
N MET A 84 -7.08 8.78 2.12
CA MET A 84 -6.83 8.13 3.43
C MET A 84 -5.37 8.17 3.86
N LYS A 85 -4.47 8.73 3.03
CA LYS A 85 -3.05 8.87 3.39
C LYS A 85 -2.89 9.91 4.49
N THR A 86 -2.00 9.60 5.43
CA THR A 86 -1.66 10.56 6.47
C THR A 86 -0.76 11.62 5.85
N PRO A 87 -0.99 12.92 6.08
CA PRO A 87 -0.05 13.94 5.65
C PRO A 87 1.31 13.65 6.28
N LEU A 88 2.31 13.39 5.42
CA LEU A 88 3.66 13.09 5.87
C LEU A 88 4.40 14.39 6.17
N PRO A 89 5.15 14.46 7.27
CA PRO A 89 6.15 15.50 7.45
C PRO A 89 7.12 15.51 6.25
N PRO A 90 7.60 16.69 5.79
CA PRO A 90 8.51 16.78 4.65
C PRO A 90 9.74 15.87 4.78
N GLU A 91 10.26 15.71 5.99
CA GLU A 91 11.39 14.83 6.31
C GLU A 91 11.10 13.37 5.96
N VAL A 92 9.91 12.88 6.34
CA VAL A 92 9.46 11.51 6.11
C VAL A 92 9.03 11.31 4.66
N ALA A 93 8.33 12.28 4.07
CA ALA A 93 7.99 12.27 2.64
C ALA A 93 9.24 12.20 1.77
N GLY A 94 10.31 12.87 2.20
CA GLY A 94 11.61 12.84 1.54
C GLY A 94 12.25 11.45 1.49
N TRP A 95 11.82 10.48 2.30
CA TRP A 95 12.31 9.11 2.24
C TRP A 95 11.91 8.40 0.95
N ALA A 96 10.96 8.93 0.17
CA ALA A 96 10.59 8.38 -1.13
C ALA A 96 11.73 8.45 -2.16
N THR A 97 12.78 9.22 -1.87
CA THR A 97 14.00 9.25 -2.67
C THR A 97 14.98 8.14 -2.30
N LEU A 98 14.75 7.41 -1.20
CA LEU A 98 15.58 6.27 -0.81
C LEU A 98 15.26 5.06 -1.70
N PRO A 99 16.26 4.26 -2.07
CA PRO A 99 16.06 3.12 -2.96
C PRO A 99 15.05 2.13 -2.37
N GLY A 100 14.11 1.67 -3.20
CA GLY A 100 13.13 0.65 -2.81
C GLY A 100 12.10 1.06 -1.76
N LEU A 101 12.05 2.33 -1.36
CA LEU A 101 10.96 2.89 -0.57
C LEU A 101 9.98 3.62 -1.49
N SER A 102 8.76 3.10 -1.57
CA SER A 102 7.65 3.78 -2.24
C SER A 102 6.81 4.59 -1.25
N ASP A 103 6.04 5.55 -1.75
CA ASP A 103 5.12 6.37 -0.94
C ASP A 103 4.18 5.50 -0.09
N ASN A 104 3.71 4.36 -0.63
CA ASN A 104 2.88 3.41 0.11
C ASN A 104 3.62 2.77 1.29
N VAL A 105 4.89 2.41 1.12
CA VAL A 105 5.72 1.87 2.20
C VAL A 105 5.92 2.95 3.27
N ILE A 106 6.29 4.17 2.88
CA ILE A 106 6.52 5.27 3.82
C ILE A 106 5.26 5.62 4.61
N GLN A 107 4.12 5.65 3.93
CA GLN A 107 2.81 5.83 4.54
C GLN A 107 2.47 4.74 5.57
N HIS A 108 2.90 3.49 5.32
CA HIS A 108 2.77 2.39 6.28
C HIS A 108 3.72 2.61 7.47
N LEU A 109 5.00 2.89 7.20
CA LEU A 109 6.02 3.10 8.22
C LEU A 109 5.62 4.21 9.20
N TYR A 110 5.23 5.37 8.67
CA TYR A 110 4.82 6.52 9.49
C TYR A 110 3.48 6.30 10.18
N GLY A 111 2.46 5.90 9.42
CA GLY A 111 1.08 5.87 9.92
C GLY A 111 0.77 4.69 10.84
N ARG A 112 1.40 3.52 10.61
CA ARG A 112 1.06 2.28 11.33
C ARG A 112 2.19 1.76 12.21
N LEU A 113 3.44 1.87 11.78
CA LEU A 113 4.59 1.46 12.60
C LEU A 113 5.15 2.61 13.46
N GLY A 114 4.70 3.84 13.23
CA GLY A 114 5.13 5.00 14.02
C GLY A 114 6.60 5.39 13.79
N ILE A 115 7.20 4.96 12.69
CA ILE A 115 8.59 5.27 12.31
C ILE A 115 8.64 6.73 11.86
N LYS A 116 9.33 7.57 12.61
CA LYS A 116 9.36 9.03 12.39
C LYS A 116 10.76 9.56 12.12
N THR A 117 11.78 8.84 12.56
CA THR A 117 13.18 9.26 12.43
C THR A 117 13.98 8.32 11.52
N LEU A 118 15.11 8.82 11.02
CA LEU A 118 16.06 7.96 10.29
C LEU A 118 16.64 6.84 11.17
N ASP A 119 16.74 7.06 12.48
CA ASP A 119 17.18 6.02 13.43
C ASP A 119 16.17 4.88 13.58
N ASP A 120 14.88 5.23 13.62
CA ASP A 120 13.80 4.23 13.63
C ASP A 120 13.83 3.40 12.33
N LEU A 121 14.02 4.08 11.20
CA LEU A 121 14.11 3.44 9.89
C LEU A 121 15.34 2.53 9.81
N GLU A 122 16.52 3.02 10.23
CA GLU A 122 17.76 2.24 10.25
C GLU A 122 17.60 0.97 11.11
N SER A 123 17.02 1.10 12.30
CA SER A 123 16.76 -0.02 13.20
C SER A 123 15.83 -1.06 12.56
N LEU A 124 14.78 -0.61 11.85
CA LEU A 124 13.86 -1.49 11.15
C LEU A 124 14.55 -2.25 9.99
N VAL A 125 15.43 -1.58 9.25
CA VAL A 125 16.23 -2.21 8.18
C VAL A 125 17.19 -3.25 8.76
N ARG A 126 17.92 -2.90 9.83
CA ARG A 126 18.84 -3.82 10.52
C ARG A 126 18.15 -5.03 11.12
N SER A 127 16.89 -4.90 11.52
CA SER A 127 16.08 -6.01 12.02
C SER A 127 15.61 -6.98 10.92
N HIS A 128 15.86 -6.67 9.65
CA HIS A 128 15.35 -7.41 8.49
C HIS A 128 13.82 -7.53 8.43
N LEU A 129 13.09 -6.71 9.20
CA LEU A 129 11.62 -6.68 9.15
C LEU A 129 11.12 -5.87 7.96
N LEU A 130 11.89 -4.86 7.50
CA LEU A 130 11.47 -4.02 6.39
C LEU A 130 11.20 -4.82 5.10
N ARG A 131 12.06 -5.77 4.74
CA ARG A 131 11.90 -6.63 3.55
C ARG A 131 10.65 -7.52 3.59
N THR A 132 10.03 -7.70 4.76
CA THR A 132 8.77 -8.44 4.89
C THR A 132 7.56 -7.60 4.49
N LEU A 133 7.72 -6.27 4.41
CA LEU A 133 6.64 -5.38 4.00
C LEU A 133 6.42 -5.45 2.48
N PRO A 134 5.15 -5.54 2.05
CA PRO A 134 4.83 -5.53 0.62
C PRO A 134 5.22 -4.19 -0.02
N GLY A 135 5.89 -4.25 -1.17
CA GLY A 135 6.28 -3.06 -1.94
C GLY A 135 7.67 -2.51 -1.63
N VAL A 136 8.43 -3.17 -0.74
CA VAL A 136 9.87 -2.92 -0.57
C VAL A 136 10.64 -3.76 -1.58
N THR A 137 11.50 -3.11 -2.37
CA THR A 137 12.27 -3.78 -3.43
C THR A 137 13.78 -3.60 -3.31
N ALA A 138 14.25 -2.72 -2.42
CA ALA A 138 15.68 -2.52 -2.20
C ALA A 138 16.25 -3.57 -1.26
N SER A 139 17.55 -3.81 -1.41
CA SER A 139 18.32 -4.57 -0.44
C SER A 139 18.53 -3.75 0.84
N ASP A 140 18.66 -4.44 1.98
CA ASP A 140 18.92 -3.80 3.27
C ASP A 140 20.25 -3.01 3.22
N GLU A 141 21.28 -3.52 2.53
CA GLU A 141 22.59 -2.88 2.40
C GLU A 141 22.54 -1.56 1.61
N GLU A 142 21.85 -1.54 0.48
CA GLU A 142 21.66 -0.32 -0.33
C GLU A 142 20.90 0.74 0.47
N LEU A 143 19.87 0.32 1.21
CA LEU A 143 19.05 1.23 1.98
C LEU A 143 19.82 1.80 3.18
N LEU A 144 20.60 0.99 3.90
CA LEU A 144 21.47 1.47 4.98
C LEU A 144 22.50 2.48 4.48
N THR A 145 23.11 2.22 3.32
CA THR A 145 24.08 3.14 2.69
C THR A 145 23.41 4.47 2.33
N ALA A 146 22.20 4.42 1.76
CA ALA A 146 21.44 5.61 1.42
C ALA A 146 21.02 6.42 2.66
N ILE A 147 20.62 5.75 3.74
CA ILE A 147 20.29 6.39 5.04
C ILE A 147 21.52 7.12 5.59
N GLN A 148 22.69 6.48 5.61
CA GLN A 148 23.93 7.07 6.10
C GLN A 148 24.35 8.29 5.26
N THR A 149 24.25 8.18 3.93
CA THR A 149 24.58 9.27 3.00
C THR A 149 23.67 10.48 3.25
N ARG A 150 22.36 10.23 3.43
CA ARG A 150 21.39 11.29 3.74
C ARG A 150 21.69 11.98 5.06
N ARG A 151 22.13 11.21 6.06
CA ARG A 151 22.50 11.71 7.39
C ARG A 151 23.70 12.64 7.34
N GLN A 152 24.67 12.37 6.47
CA GLN A 152 25.85 13.20 6.27
C GLN A 152 25.58 14.46 5.42
N ALA A 153 24.53 14.42 4.59
CA ALA A 153 24.13 15.54 3.74
C ALA A 153 23.16 16.53 4.43
N ALA A 154 22.63 16.19 5.60
CA ALA A 154 21.86 17.10 6.43
C ALA A 154 22.83 17.96 7.29
N PRO A 155 22.95 19.28 7.05
CA PRO A 155 23.82 20.16 7.81
C PRO A 155 23.35 20.41 9.24
#